data_AF-A0A933JXK7-F1
#
_entry.id   AF-A0A933JXK7-F1
#
_cell.length_a   1.000
_cell.length_b   1.000
_cell.length_c   1.000
_cell.angle_alpha   90.00
_cell.angle_beta   90.00
_cell.angle_gamma   90.00
#
_symmetry.space_group_name_H-M   'P 1'
#
loop_
_entity.id
_entity.type
_entity.pdbx_description
1 polymer ?
#
loop_
_entity_poly.entity_id
_entity_poly.type
_entity_poly.pdbx_seq_one_letter_code
_entity_poly.pdbx_strand_id
1 'polypeptide(L)'
;MPAGVAPPALLHRVESLEVKIDPASFPTIHGRIIARDVDGETVAGIPGSAFQVAEDSRSAGAMVLGIQDNPPRVACLFDVSSSVPDEFRLSENVAALGRSIADRVTSVFPGAELRVGSIGVPALDPVGWSGDWTGDPSQVEANAAQLPSDGSELWAAIATAGLDFPSVIVVVTDGEPTDVLTPERQEAIQAGPPVVIIRVGTSTSDLPTTVAAFSHGRVFPASMRAEAVDAIADFVASAEARPVSFSYEAPRAGASTRAVEVLLGSKSASTTYEVPSTPAFVPTRFGGLRLVLELGEQRVSRDLAGWLGRESGPVTGEDVAETQNAFFGLQLISFEGGSPPLLHLVDDAVTARLERRGLVGALERRDGAALFEELAKVSPGYGASMISLHGPYGDDELDTIPYLRALRFSMQVKNGGRGATLRFGADVLPFTRFFTKQVDRRAALVDSMSKSVQLQLIEGKVARESSIATLQASAALKRIAPESLETDYPGLGAALHARWQKALSHFSGWLFVAPSVGTAIAFFAIDPLTGTVIGASESGSGDAFEFNCAPVRGVNVAMTAMNLFVSAAVTFGWLAPEFLLLVVVAKALTTHNPA
;
A
#
# COMPACT_ATOMS: atom_id res chain seq x y z
N MET A 1 -12.32 -11.25 1.61
CA MET A 1 -13.49 -11.76 2.36
C MET A 1 -14.32 -10.55 2.79
N PRO A 2 -15.63 -10.50 2.56
CA PRO A 2 -16.45 -9.40 3.05
C PRO A 2 -16.36 -9.36 4.58
N ALA A 3 -16.15 -8.16 5.13
CA ALA A 3 -16.18 -7.87 6.56
C ALA A 3 -17.44 -8.50 7.19
N GLY A 4 -17.27 -9.58 7.95
CA GLY A 4 -18.39 -10.27 8.58
C GLY A 4 -19.09 -9.33 9.55
N VAL A 5 -20.41 -9.21 9.44
CA VAL A 5 -21.21 -8.55 10.48
C VAL A 5 -21.18 -9.45 11.71
N ALA A 6 -20.74 -8.92 12.85
CA ALA A 6 -20.73 -9.70 14.09
C ALA A 6 -22.15 -10.15 14.45
N PRO A 7 -22.36 -11.43 14.82
CA PRO A 7 -23.66 -11.89 15.30
C PRO A 7 -24.11 -11.05 16.51
N PRO A 8 -25.34 -10.52 16.55
CA PRO A 8 -25.81 -9.70 17.67
C PRO A 8 -25.67 -10.41 19.03
N ALA A 9 -25.92 -11.72 19.06
CA ALA A 9 -25.76 -12.54 20.25
C ALA A 9 -24.32 -12.55 20.79
N LEU A 10 -23.32 -12.50 19.90
CA LEU A 10 -21.90 -12.46 20.29
C LEU A 10 -21.54 -11.09 20.88
N LEU A 11 -22.04 -10.01 20.28
CA LEU A 11 -21.85 -8.64 20.80
C LEU A 11 -22.50 -8.45 22.17
N HIS A 12 -23.68 -9.02 22.39
CA HIS A 12 -24.38 -8.95 23.68
C HIS A 12 -23.66 -9.69 24.81
N ARG A 13 -22.75 -10.62 24.50
CA ARG A 13 -21.93 -11.29 25.52
C ARG A 13 -20.81 -10.40 26.05
N VAL A 14 -20.41 -9.38 25.30
CA VAL A 14 -19.30 -8.51 25.70
C VAL A 14 -19.78 -7.50 26.73
N GLU A 15 -19.24 -7.59 27.95
CA GLU A 15 -19.52 -6.66 29.03
C GLU A 15 -18.48 -5.54 29.12
N SER A 16 -17.19 -5.86 28.93
CA SER A 16 -16.10 -4.89 28.97
C SER A 16 -15.08 -5.11 27.85
N LEU A 17 -14.32 -4.05 27.57
CA LEU A 17 -13.21 -4.06 26.63
C LEU A 17 -11.94 -3.65 27.39
N GLU A 18 -10.81 -4.24 27.00
CA GLU A 18 -9.47 -3.83 27.41
C GLU A 18 -8.66 -3.57 26.14
N VAL A 19 -7.94 -2.45 26.10
CA VAL A 19 -7.08 -2.08 24.97
C VAL A 19 -5.65 -1.89 25.45
N LYS A 20 -4.71 -2.49 24.71
CA LYS A 20 -3.27 -2.28 24.89
C LYS A 20 -2.69 -1.70 23.62
N ILE A 21 -1.78 -0.75 23.77
CA ILE A 21 -1.11 -0.04 22.67
C ILE A 21 0.39 -0.21 22.81
N ASP A 22 1.04 -0.48 21.69
CA ASP A 22 2.48 -0.45 21.55
C ASP A 22 2.87 0.64 20.52
N PRO A 23 3.49 1.74 20.97
CA PRO A 23 3.93 2.81 20.09
C PRO A 23 5.39 2.65 19.61
N ALA A 24 6.07 1.53 19.88
CA ALA A 24 7.51 1.37 19.58
C ALA A 24 7.87 1.62 18.10
N SER A 25 6.96 1.31 17.19
CA SER A 25 7.09 1.45 15.73
C SER A 25 6.50 2.75 15.17
N PHE A 26 6.34 3.79 15.99
CA PHE A 26 5.72 5.06 15.59
C PHE A 26 6.30 5.61 14.26
N PRO A 27 5.45 6.01 13.29
CA PRO A 27 4.01 6.28 13.43
C PRO A 27 3.07 5.08 13.24
N THR A 28 3.59 3.89 12.97
CA THR A 28 2.75 2.69 12.97
C THR A 28 2.47 2.32 14.42
N ILE A 29 1.19 2.34 14.79
CA ILE A 29 0.74 1.94 16.11
C ILE A 29 0.18 0.54 16.00
N HIS A 30 0.65 -0.35 16.87
CA HIS A 30 0.08 -1.67 17.05
C HIS A 30 -0.74 -1.68 18.33
N GLY A 31 -1.84 -2.42 18.31
CA GLY A 31 -2.66 -2.58 19.49
C GLY A 31 -3.40 -3.89 19.50
N ARG A 32 -3.96 -4.20 20.66
CA ARG A 32 -4.76 -5.41 20.88
C ARG A 32 -5.98 -5.07 21.69
N ILE A 33 -7.06 -5.80 21.41
CA ILE A 33 -8.37 -5.65 22.03
C ILE A 33 -8.72 -6.98 22.68
N ILE A 34 -9.07 -6.94 23.95
CA ILE A 34 -9.61 -8.07 24.69
C ILE A 34 -11.04 -7.72 25.07
N ALA A 35 -12.00 -8.45 24.54
CA ALA A 35 -13.41 -8.34 24.94
C ALA A 35 -13.68 -9.35 26.04
N ARG A 36 -14.35 -8.96 27.13
CA ARG A 36 -14.68 -9.85 28.25
C ARG A 36 -16.18 -9.88 28.51
N ASP A 37 -16.70 -11.01 28.94
CA ASP A 37 -18.08 -11.16 29.39
C ASP A 37 -18.26 -10.77 30.86
N VAL A 38 -19.45 -11.03 31.40
CA VAL A 38 -19.84 -10.70 32.77
C VAL A 38 -19.02 -11.44 33.83
N ASP A 39 -18.48 -12.61 33.48
CA ASP A 39 -17.66 -13.44 34.37
C ASP A 39 -16.17 -13.06 34.28
N GLY A 40 -15.83 -12.11 33.39
CA GLY A 40 -14.45 -11.68 33.12
C GLY A 40 -13.72 -12.56 32.10
N GLU A 41 -14.40 -13.57 31.55
CA GLU A 41 -13.87 -14.47 30.54
C GLU A 41 -13.85 -13.78 29.18
N THR A 42 -12.82 -14.04 28.40
CA THR A 42 -12.65 -13.37 27.11
C THR A 42 -13.63 -13.92 26.06
N VAL A 43 -14.23 -13.04 25.29
CA VAL A 43 -15.15 -13.34 24.19
C VAL A 43 -14.37 -13.36 22.87
N ALA A 44 -14.18 -14.56 22.31
CA ALA A 44 -13.54 -14.77 21.01
C ALA A 44 -14.53 -14.66 19.82
N GLY A 45 -14.01 -14.77 18.59
CA GLY A 45 -14.81 -14.87 17.36
C GLY A 45 -15.44 -13.56 16.87
N ILE A 46 -15.13 -12.42 17.50
CA ILE A 46 -15.64 -11.11 17.09
C ILE A 46 -14.89 -10.67 15.83
N PRO A 47 -15.58 -10.43 14.70
CA PRO A 47 -14.92 -9.99 13.48
C PRO A 47 -14.30 -8.60 13.67
N GLY A 48 -13.11 -8.39 13.13
CA GLY A 48 -12.37 -7.13 13.27
C GLY A 48 -13.16 -5.90 12.82
N SER A 49 -14.01 -6.05 11.79
CA SER A 49 -14.91 -5.01 11.28
C SER A 49 -15.97 -4.53 12.27
N ALA A 50 -16.20 -5.24 13.38
CA ALA A 50 -17.09 -4.78 14.44
C ALA A 50 -16.46 -3.70 15.33
N PHE A 51 -15.12 -3.59 15.31
CA PHE A 51 -14.39 -2.62 16.10
C PHE A 51 -14.13 -1.33 15.32
N GLN A 52 -14.20 -0.21 16.01
CA GLN A 52 -13.72 1.07 15.51
C GLN A 52 -12.58 1.55 16.41
N VAL A 53 -11.53 2.08 15.80
CA VAL A 53 -10.38 2.66 16.52
C VAL A 53 -10.33 4.15 16.21
N ALA A 54 -10.18 4.96 17.25
CA ALA A 54 -9.99 6.39 17.16
C ALA A 54 -8.76 6.82 17.95
N GLU A 55 -8.04 7.81 17.46
CA GLU A 55 -6.95 8.50 18.17
C GLU A 55 -7.31 9.97 18.32
N ASP A 56 -7.25 10.49 19.55
CA ASP A 56 -7.62 11.86 19.89
C ASP A 56 -9.01 12.23 19.32
N SER A 57 -9.99 11.34 19.52
CA SER A 57 -11.36 11.45 19.02
C SER A 57 -11.51 11.50 17.48
N ARG A 58 -10.46 11.19 16.73
CA ARG A 58 -10.50 11.06 15.27
C ARG A 58 -10.41 9.59 14.90
N SER A 59 -11.36 9.09 14.12
CA SER A 59 -11.29 7.72 13.56
C SER A 59 -9.90 7.51 12.96
N ALA A 60 -9.23 6.40 13.26
CA ALA A 60 -7.84 6.12 12.88
C ALA A 60 -7.71 5.36 11.56
N GLY A 61 -8.81 4.81 11.02
CA GLY A 61 -8.76 3.95 9.83
C GLY A 61 -7.95 2.68 10.07
N ALA A 62 -8.06 2.09 11.26
CA ALA A 62 -7.27 0.93 11.66
C ALA A 62 -7.63 -0.32 10.87
N MET A 63 -6.62 -1.12 10.53
CA MET A 63 -6.81 -2.51 10.15
C MET A 63 -6.99 -3.32 11.43
N VAL A 64 -8.18 -3.84 11.65
CA VAL A 64 -8.47 -4.71 12.80
C VAL A 64 -8.60 -6.14 12.30
N LEU A 65 -7.75 -7.01 12.80
CA LEU A 65 -7.75 -8.43 12.54
C LEU A 65 -8.44 -9.14 13.71
N GLY A 66 -9.73 -9.39 13.56
CA GLY A 66 -10.44 -10.30 14.44
C GLY A 66 -10.17 -11.73 14.00
N ILE A 67 -9.73 -12.59 14.90
CA ILE A 67 -9.55 -14.01 14.59
C ILE A 67 -10.95 -14.64 14.53
N GLN A 68 -11.36 -15.04 13.32
CA GLN A 68 -12.55 -15.86 13.14
C GLN A 68 -12.36 -17.18 13.89
N ASP A 69 -13.40 -17.64 14.58
CA ASP A 69 -13.45 -19.00 15.11
C ASP A 69 -13.23 -19.99 13.95
N ASN A 70 -12.02 -20.54 13.89
CA ASN A 70 -11.60 -21.67 13.07
C ASN A 70 -10.32 -22.21 13.70
N PRO A 71 -10.08 -23.52 13.59
CA PRO A 71 -9.22 -24.23 14.53
C PRO A 71 -7.78 -23.69 14.54
N PRO A 72 -7.09 -23.72 15.70
CA PRO A 72 -5.79 -23.09 15.86
C PRO A 72 -4.73 -23.75 14.99
N ARG A 73 -3.85 -22.92 14.41
CA ARG A 73 -2.59 -23.36 13.77
C ARG A 73 -1.45 -23.14 14.76
N VAL A 74 -0.85 -24.22 15.26
CA VAL A 74 0.22 -24.16 16.28
C VAL A 74 1.57 -24.45 15.65
N ALA A 75 2.44 -23.45 15.61
CA ALA A 75 3.83 -23.60 15.20
C ALA A 75 4.68 -24.00 16.40
N CYS A 76 5.23 -25.21 16.43
CA CYS A 76 6.08 -25.70 17.51
C CYS A 76 7.56 -25.64 17.09
N LEU A 77 8.32 -24.78 17.73
CA LEU A 77 9.76 -24.63 17.58
C LEU A 77 10.49 -25.35 18.72
N PHE A 78 11.40 -26.25 18.37
CA PHE A 78 12.22 -26.99 19.33
C PHE A 78 13.67 -26.52 19.25
N ASP A 79 14.18 -26.04 20.37
CA ASP A 79 15.60 -25.86 20.59
C ASP A 79 16.21 -27.23 20.93
N VAL A 80 17.03 -27.74 20.02
CA VAL A 80 17.69 -29.05 20.14
C VAL A 80 19.18 -28.90 20.40
N SER A 81 19.62 -27.72 20.86
CA SER A 81 21.00 -27.45 21.23
C SER A 81 21.46 -28.29 22.43
N SER A 82 22.77 -28.38 22.63
CA SER A 82 23.36 -29.21 23.69
C SER A 82 23.14 -28.68 25.11
N SER A 83 22.69 -27.44 25.28
CA SER A 83 22.39 -26.85 26.60
C SER A 83 20.98 -27.20 27.08
N VAL A 84 20.08 -27.59 26.16
CA VAL A 84 18.74 -28.06 26.48
C VAL A 84 18.80 -29.46 27.13
N PRO A 85 18.03 -29.74 28.20
CA PRO A 85 18.01 -31.07 28.82
C PRO A 85 17.58 -32.19 27.87
N ASP A 86 18.15 -33.38 28.03
CA ASP A 86 17.88 -34.58 27.19
C ASP A 86 16.39 -34.94 27.06
N GLU A 87 15.60 -34.65 28.09
CA GLU A 87 14.13 -34.78 28.11
C GLU A 87 13.43 -33.97 27.01
N PHE A 88 14.07 -32.91 26.49
CA PHE A 88 13.52 -31.98 25.51
C PHE A 88 14.34 -31.85 24.22
N ARG A 89 15.57 -32.39 24.13
CA ARG A 89 16.41 -32.31 22.91
C ARG A 89 16.59 -33.62 22.14
N LEU A 90 16.46 -34.78 22.79
CA LEU A 90 16.68 -36.06 22.10
C LEU A 90 15.54 -36.29 21.08
N SER A 91 15.88 -36.70 19.86
CA SER A 91 14.91 -36.86 18.75
C SER A 91 13.67 -37.68 19.14
N GLU A 92 13.85 -38.81 19.85
CA GLU A 92 12.74 -39.63 20.35
C GLU A 92 11.83 -38.90 21.35
N ASN A 93 12.42 -38.05 22.21
CA ASN A 93 11.68 -37.28 23.19
C ASN A 93 10.95 -36.10 22.56
N VAL A 94 11.57 -35.43 21.59
CA VAL A 94 10.97 -34.35 20.79
C VAL A 94 9.80 -34.89 19.96
N ALA A 95 9.95 -36.07 19.33
CA ALA A 95 8.86 -36.76 18.63
C ALA A 95 7.67 -37.05 19.56
N ALA A 96 7.93 -37.67 20.71
CA ALA A 96 6.89 -37.98 21.69
C ALA A 96 6.22 -36.71 22.26
N LEU A 97 6.97 -35.64 22.47
CA LEU A 97 6.43 -34.34 22.90
C LEU A 97 5.55 -33.73 21.82
N GLY A 98 6.03 -33.67 20.56
CA GLY A 98 5.25 -33.19 19.42
C GLY A 98 3.93 -33.95 19.25
N ARG A 99 3.98 -35.29 19.36
CA ARG A 99 2.80 -36.14 19.36
C ARG A 99 1.83 -35.77 20.48
N SER A 100 2.34 -35.65 21.72
CA SER A 100 1.51 -35.38 22.90
C SER A 100 0.83 -34.00 22.83
N ILE A 101 1.53 -32.99 22.31
CA ILE A 101 0.96 -31.67 22.04
C ILE A 101 -0.15 -31.79 21.00
N ALA A 102 0.09 -32.49 19.88
CA ALA A 102 -0.89 -32.69 18.83
C ALA A 102 -2.14 -33.43 19.32
N ASP A 103 -1.97 -34.56 20.02
CA ASP A 103 -3.07 -35.32 20.61
C ASP A 103 -3.92 -34.43 21.54
N ARG A 104 -3.27 -33.64 22.40
CA ARG A 104 -3.98 -32.78 23.36
C ARG A 104 -4.70 -31.62 22.67
N VAL A 105 -4.03 -30.89 21.79
CA VAL A 105 -4.61 -29.74 21.08
C VAL A 105 -5.75 -30.18 20.16
N THR A 106 -5.58 -31.27 19.39
CA THR A 106 -6.62 -31.78 18.49
C THR A 106 -7.80 -32.40 19.24
N SER A 107 -7.61 -32.93 20.45
CA SER A 107 -8.72 -33.39 21.30
C SER A 107 -9.65 -32.25 21.74
N VAL A 108 -9.10 -31.05 21.95
CA VAL A 108 -9.87 -29.84 22.31
C VAL A 108 -10.40 -29.16 21.05
N PHE A 109 -9.61 -29.15 19.97
CA PHE A 109 -9.92 -28.51 18.70
C PHE A 109 -9.76 -29.52 17.55
N PRO A 110 -10.81 -30.28 17.19
CA PRO A 110 -10.73 -31.37 16.20
C PRO A 110 -10.25 -31.02 14.78
N GLY A 111 -10.10 -29.73 14.45
CA GLY A 111 -9.51 -29.28 13.18
C GLY A 111 -8.18 -28.56 13.32
N ALA A 112 -7.55 -28.57 14.51
CA ALA A 112 -6.28 -27.88 14.73
C ALA A 112 -5.18 -28.49 13.86
N GLU A 113 -4.30 -27.62 13.37
CA GLU A 113 -3.14 -28.02 12.60
C GLU A 113 -1.89 -27.65 13.36
N LEU A 114 -0.89 -28.51 13.28
CA LEU A 114 0.41 -28.29 13.90
C LEU A 114 1.50 -28.41 12.84
N ARG A 115 2.56 -27.64 13.03
CA ARG A 115 3.80 -27.74 12.27
C ARG A 115 4.97 -27.68 13.24
N VAL A 116 5.99 -28.50 13.01
CA VAL A 116 7.16 -28.60 13.88
C VAL A 116 8.41 -28.16 13.14
N GLY A 117 9.26 -27.39 13.81
CA GLY A 117 10.53 -26.93 13.28
C GLY A 117 11.59 -26.92 14.38
N SER A 118 12.86 -26.99 13.99
CA SER A 118 13.97 -26.73 14.90
C SER A 118 14.49 -25.31 14.72
N ILE A 119 15.05 -24.77 15.78
CA ILE A 119 15.71 -23.46 15.77
C ILE A 119 17.09 -23.64 15.13
N GLY A 120 17.38 -22.83 14.10
CA GLY A 120 18.58 -22.95 13.26
C GLY A 120 19.78 -22.09 13.69
N VAL A 121 20.80 -22.08 12.83
CA VAL A 121 22.04 -21.28 12.92
C VAL A 121 22.11 -20.21 11.80
N PRO A 122 22.86 -19.11 11.97
CA PRO A 122 22.75 -17.89 11.12
C PRO A 122 23.09 -18.06 9.64
N ALA A 123 23.77 -19.15 9.27
CA ALA A 123 24.14 -19.41 7.88
C ALA A 123 23.03 -20.15 7.09
N LEU A 124 22.01 -20.65 7.77
CA LEU A 124 20.91 -21.45 7.24
C LEU A 124 19.57 -20.83 7.68
N ASP A 125 18.47 -21.30 7.10
CA ASP A 125 17.12 -20.82 7.44
C ASP A 125 16.92 -20.80 8.97
N PRO A 126 16.44 -19.68 9.57
CA PRO A 126 16.29 -19.57 11.03
C PRO A 126 15.38 -20.61 11.66
N VAL A 127 14.49 -21.21 10.85
CA VAL A 127 13.62 -22.32 11.24
C VAL A 127 13.79 -23.46 10.26
N GLY A 128 14.27 -24.60 10.76
CA GLY A 128 14.30 -25.86 10.02
C GLY A 128 12.94 -26.57 10.11
N TRP A 129 11.98 -26.16 9.30
CA TRP A 129 10.66 -26.81 9.26
C TRP A 129 10.74 -28.26 8.78
N SER A 130 10.04 -29.17 9.47
CA SER A 130 9.85 -30.54 9.02
C SER A 130 8.38 -30.77 8.65
N GLY A 131 8.14 -30.96 7.36
CA GLY A 131 6.81 -31.15 6.78
C GLY A 131 5.94 -29.88 6.73
N ASP A 132 4.71 -30.09 6.27
CA ASP A 132 3.65 -29.08 6.23
C ASP A 132 2.72 -29.20 7.45
N TRP A 133 1.79 -28.26 7.55
CA TRP A 133 0.70 -28.25 8.53
C TRP A 133 -0.12 -29.54 8.48
N THR A 134 -0.35 -30.15 9.64
CA THR A 134 -1.11 -31.41 9.75
C THR A 134 -1.92 -31.47 11.04
N GLY A 135 -3.10 -32.06 10.98
CA GLY A 135 -3.92 -32.40 12.15
C GLY A 135 -3.74 -33.84 12.64
N ASP A 136 -2.88 -34.65 12.00
CA ASP A 136 -2.58 -36.03 12.42
C ASP A 136 -1.40 -36.07 13.41
N PRO A 137 -1.63 -36.43 14.69
CA PRO A 137 -0.58 -36.53 15.70
C PRO A 137 0.57 -37.46 15.31
N SER A 138 0.31 -38.51 14.53
CA SER A 138 1.35 -39.45 14.09
C SER A 138 2.25 -38.84 13.02
N GLN A 139 1.71 -37.95 12.18
CA GLN A 139 2.52 -37.20 11.22
C GLN A 139 3.34 -36.10 11.93
N VAL A 140 2.78 -35.46 12.97
CA VAL A 140 3.53 -34.51 13.81
C VAL A 140 4.72 -35.21 14.47
N GLU A 141 4.52 -36.40 15.02
CA GLU A 141 5.57 -37.25 15.60
C GLU A 141 6.66 -37.58 14.57
N ALA A 142 6.26 -38.05 13.39
CA ALA A 142 7.19 -38.39 12.32
C ALA A 142 8.01 -37.18 11.84
N ASN A 143 7.38 -36.01 11.74
CA ASN A 143 8.05 -34.76 11.38
C ASN A 143 9.03 -34.33 12.47
N ALA A 144 8.62 -34.42 13.74
CA ALA A 144 9.43 -34.02 14.89
C ALA A 144 10.67 -34.92 15.09
N ALA A 145 10.58 -36.20 14.73
CA ALA A 145 11.72 -37.12 14.74
C ALA A 145 12.83 -36.73 13.74
N GLN A 146 12.49 -35.98 12.68
CA GLN A 146 13.39 -35.61 11.58
C GLN A 146 13.98 -34.20 11.71
N LEU A 147 13.74 -33.51 12.82
CA LEU A 147 14.21 -32.14 12.98
C LEU A 147 15.75 -32.07 12.91
N PRO A 148 16.31 -31.18 12.07
CA PRO A 148 17.75 -30.99 12.01
C PRO A 148 18.26 -30.40 13.32
N SER A 149 19.47 -30.80 13.73
CA SER A 149 20.05 -30.45 15.01
C SER A 149 21.27 -29.55 14.86
N ASP A 150 21.09 -28.25 15.07
CA ASP A 150 22.10 -27.31 15.55
C ASP A 150 21.60 -25.87 15.46
N GLY A 151 21.17 -25.28 16.58
CA GLY A 151 20.86 -23.85 16.62
C GLY A 151 20.11 -23.37 17.84
N SER A 152 20.38 -22.11 18.22
CA SER A 152 19.71 -21.39 19.29
C SER A 152 19.49 -19.91 18.89
N GLU A 153 19.30 -19.63 17.60
CA GLU A 153 18.93 -18.30 17.11
C GLU A 153 17.45 -17.97 17.37
N LEU A 154 17.12 -17.83 18.65
CA LEU A 154 15.75 -17.69 19.12
C LEU A 154 15.06 -16.44 18.55
N TRP A 155 15.74 -15.30 18.45
CA TRP A 155 15.09 -14.08 17.95
C TRP A 155 14.71 -14.21 16.47
N ALA A 156 15.62 -14.74 15.66
CA ALA A 156 15.41 -14.98 14.24
C ALA A 156 14.32 -16.02 13.98
N ALA A 157 14.33 -17.12 14.74
CA ALA A 157 13.39 -18.23 14.58
C ALA A 157 11.96 -17.80 14.91
N ILE A 158 11.76 -17.08 16.02
CA ILE A 158 10.42 -16.59 16.43
C ILE A 158 9.88 -15.58 15.41
N ALA A 159 10.70 -14.62 14.98
CA ALA A 159 10.31 -13.64 13.97
C ALA A 159 9.91 -14.32 12.64
N THR A 160 10.73 -15.29 12.18
CA THR A 160 10.48 -16.03 10.94
C THR A 160 9.22 -16.89 11.04
N ALA A 161 8.99 -17.58 12.15
CA ALA A 161 7.83 -18.44 12.33
C ALA A 161 6.50 -17.68 12.25
N GLY A 162 6.48 -16.39 12.62
CA GLY A 162 5.31 -15.53 12.47
C GLY A 162 4.85 -15.34 11.01
N LEU A 163 5.75 -15.50 10.04
CA LEU A 163 5.46 -15.31 8.61
C LEU A 163 4.58 -16.42 8.01
N ASP A 164 4.51 -17.60 8.65
CA ASP A 164 3.65 -18.72 8.22
C ASP A 164 2.20 -18.59 8.72
N PHE A 165 1.86 -17.44 9.32
CA PHE A 165 0.56 -17.11 9.91
C PHE A 165 0.02 -18.19 10.89
N PRO A 166 0.81 -18.62 11.89
CA PRO A 166 0.26 -19.43 12.98
C PRO A 166 -0.71 -18.61 13.84
N SER A 167 -1.60 -19.30 14.55
CA SER A 167 -2.41 -18.70 15.62
C SER A 167 -1.61 -18.52 16.90
N VAL A 168 -0.67 -19.46 17.17
CA VAL A 168 0.22 -19.46 18.33
C VAL A 168 1.57 -20.02 17.90
N ILE A 169 2.66 -19.43 18.38
CA ILE A 169 4.00 -20.01 18.30
C ILE A 169 4.35 -20.59 19.66
N VAL A 170 4.78 -21.84 19.70
CA VAL A 170 5.30 -22.51 20.89
C VAL A 170 6.80 -22.66 20.71
N VAL A 171 7.59 -22.28 21.70
CA VAL A 171 9.04 -22.43 21.70
C VAL A 171 9.46 -23.23 22.91
N VAL A 172 10.09 -24.38 22.71
CA VAL A 172 10.67 -25.19 23.77
C VAL A 172 12.17 -24.94 23.79
N THR A 173 12.68 -24.26 24.81
CA THR A 173 14.08 -23.80 24.87
C THR A 173 14.54 -23.58 26.31
N ASP A 174 15.85 -23.58 26.53
CA ASP A 174 16.42 -23.10 27.79
C ASP A 174 16.40 -21.56 27.91
N GLY A 175 16.22 -20.86 26.79
CA GLY A 175 16.07 -19.41 26.70
C GLY A 175 17.35 -18.64 26.46
N GLU A 176 18.48 -19.30 26.15
CA GLU A 176 19.77 -18.65 25.86
C GLU A 176 19.97 -18.44 24.35
N PRO A 177 19.69 -17.24 23.80
CA PRO A 177 19.87 -16.98 22.37
C PRO A 177 21.35 -16.91 21.99
N THR A 178 21.69 -17.44 20.82
CA THR A 178 23.00 -17.20 20.18
C THR A 178 23.01 -15.98 19.26
N ASP A 179 21.84 -15.40 19.00
CA ASP A 179 21.64 -14.23 18.17
C ASP A 179 21.19 -13.00 18.97
N VAL A 180 21.05 -11.86 18.29
CA VAL A 180 20.65 -10.60 18.90
C VAL A 180 19.27 -10.17 18.45
N LEU A 181 18.55 -9.50 19.35
CA LEU A 181 17.31 -8.82 19.00
C LEU A 181 17.64 -7.62 18.09
N THR A 182 17.28 -7.71 16.82
CA THR A 182 17.32 -6.57 15.90
C THR A 182 15.96 -5.85 15.89
N PRO A 183 15.91 -4.58 15.48
CA PRO A 183 14.64 -3.86 15.38
C PRO A 183 13.61 -4.54 14.46
N GLU A 184 14.04 -5.14 13.35
CA GLU A 184 13.18 -5.85 12.41
C GLU A 184 12.56 -7.11 13.05
N ARG A 185 13.35 -7.85 13.85
CA ARG A 185 12.87 -9.03 14.57
C ARG A 185 11.89 -8.64 15.66
N GLN A 186 12.12 -7.52 16.35
CA GLN A 186 11.19 -7.00 17.33
C GLN A 186 9.83 -6.68 16.70
N GLU A 187 9.79 -5.96 15.58
CA GLU A 187 8.54 -5.66 14.87
C GLU A 187 7.81 -6.95 14.47
N ALA A 188 8.52 -7.91 13.88
CA ALA A 188 7.94 -9.18 13.47
C ALA A 188 7.31 -9.95 14.65
N ILE A 189 7.97 -9.94 15.82
CA ILE A 189 7.45 -10.59 17.04
C ILE A 189 6.24 -9.85 17.60
N GLN A 190 6.26 -8.51 17.62
CA GLN A 190 5.17 -7.68 18.13
C GLN A 190 3.90 -7.78 17.27
N ALA A 191 4.10 -7.74 15.94
CA ALA A 191 3.03 -7.88 14.94
C ALA A 191 2.54 -9.33 14.79
N GLY A 192 3.36 -10.30 15.20
CA GLY A 192 3.08 -11.72 15.11
C GLY A 192 2.08 -12.25 16.15
N PRO A 193 1.79 -13.56 16.09
CA PRO A 193 0.90 -14.21 17.05
C PRO A 193 1.53 -14.32 18.44
N PRO A 194 0.74 -14.64 19.48
CA PRO A 194 1.27 -14.92 20.81
C PRO A 194 2.32 -16.04 20.80
N VAL A 195 3.41 -15.83 21.57
CA VAL A 195 4.51 -16.77 21.69
C VAL A 195 4.54 -17.40 23.09
N VAL A 196 4.27 -18.70 23.17
CA VAL A 196 4.39 -19.49 24.39
C VAL A 196 5.80 -20.03 24.50
N ILE A 197 6.53 -19.64 25.54
CA ILE A 197 7.86 -20.17 25.80
C ILE A 197 7.77 -21.21 26.92
N ILE A 198 8.08 -22.45 26.57
CA ILE A 198 8.33 -23.52 27.53
C ILE A 198 9.80 -23.46 27.90
N ARG A 199 10.06 -22.84 29.05
CA ARG A 199 11.41 -22.66 29.57
C ARG A 199 11.86 -23.92 30.29
N VAL A 200 12.90 -24.56 29.78
CA VAL A 200 13.47 -25.77 30.37
C VAL A 200 14.86 -25.50 30.94
N GLY A 201 15.26 -26.21 31.99
CA GLY A 201 16.57 -25.97 32.62
C GLY A 201 16.71 -24.59 33.28
N THR A 202 17.94 -24.08 33.34
CA THR A 202 18.29 -22.82 34.01
C THR A 202 18.96 -21.88 33.05
N SER A 203 18.47 -20.64 32.97
CA SER A 203 19.01 -19.60 32.11
C SER A 203 19.06 -18.27 32.86
N THR A 204 19.92 -17.36 32.44
CA THR A 204 20.00 -15.98 32.95
C THR A 204 19.49 -14.94 31.96
N SER A 205 19.26 -15.35 30.71
CA SER A 205 18.68 -14.52 29.65
C SER A 205 17.29 -13.96 30.00
N ASP A 206 17.06 -12.72 29.56
CA ASP A 206 15.77 -12.02 29.64
C ASP A 206 14.87 -12.27 28.43
N LEU A 207 15.35 -13.01 27.41
CA LEU A 207 14.60 -13.30 26.19
C LEU A 207 13.20 -13.84 26.48
N PRO A 208 12.99 -14.85 27.35
CA PRO A 208 11.65 -15.38 27.57
C PRO A 208 10.66 -14.32 28.05
N THR A 209 11.08 -13.49 29.00
CA THR A 209 10.25 -12.40 29.52
C THR A 209 10.01 -11.30 28.49
N THR A 210 11.03 -10.97 27.70
CA THR A 210 10.96 -9.94 26.66
C THR A 210 10.05 -10.37 25.50
N VAL A 211 10.18 -11.61 25.01
CA VAL A 211 9.28 -12.17 23.98
C VAL A 211 7.85 -12.26 24.48
N ALA A 212 7.63 -12.73 25.72
CA ALA A 212 6.28 -12.78 26.29
C ALA A 212 5.66 -11.38 26.39
N ALA A 213 6.45 -10.36 26.73
CA ALA A 213 5.99 -8.97 26.75
C ALA A 213 5.62 -8.45 25.36
N PHE A 214 6.44 -8.72 24.33
CA PHE A 214 6.21 -8.26 22.96
C PHE A 214 5.06 -8.98 22.25
N SER A 215 5.01 -10.30 22.39
CA SER A 215 4.02 -11.14 21.72
C SER A 215 2.73 -11.28 22.54
N HIS A 216 2.69 -10.77 23.77
CA HIS A 216 1.65 -11.07 24.78
C HIS A 216 1.40 -12.56 24.98
N GLY A 217 2.42 -13.37 24.73
CA GLY A 217 2.41 -14.77 25.11
C GLY A 217 2.76 -14.95 26.58
N ARG A 218 3.20 -16.16 26.93
CA ARG A 218 3.50 -16.53 28.32
C ARG A 218 4.74 -17.39 28.39
N VAL A 219 5.44 -17.30 29.52
CA VAL A 219 6.54 -18.20 29.85
C VAL A 219 6.04 -19.21 30.87
N PHE A 220 6.22 -20.49 30.58
CA PHE A 220 5.93 -21.58 31.51
C PHE A 220 7.22 -22.35 31.80
N PRO A 221 7.65 -22.43 33.06
CA PRO A 221 8.74 -23.33 33.42
C PRO A 221 8.25 -24.79 33.30
N ALA A 222 9.06 -25.66 32.69
CA ALA A 222 8.78 -27.08 32.63
C ALA A 222 10.05 -27.89 32.91
N SER A 223 9.91 -28.90 33.76
CA SER A 223 10.96 -29.88 34.06
C SER A 223 10.71 -31.23 33.39
N MET A 224 9.47 -31.49 33.00
CA MET A 224 9.02 -32.73 32.36
C MET A 224 8.11 -32.43 31.17
N ARG A 225 8.08 -33.33 30.17
CA ARG A 225 7.23 -33.16 28.97
C ARG A 225 5.74 -32.99 29.28
N ALA A 226 5.21 -33.68 30.30
CA ALA A 226 3.80 -33.58 30.67
C ALA A 226 3.42 -32.15 31.09
N GLU A 227 4.26 -31.48 31.88
CA GLU A 227 4.04 -30.10 32.31
C GLU A 227 4.02 -29.14 31.11
N ALA A 228 4.91 -29.36 30.13
CA ALA A 228 4.94 -28.59 28.89
C ALA A 228 3.66 -28.78 28.07
N VAL A 229 3.20 -30.02 27.90
CA VAL A 229 1.99 -30.36 27.15
C VAL A 229 0.76 -29.67 27.75
N ASP A 230 0.60 -29.76 29.08
CA ASP A 230 -0.53 -29.14 29.77
C ASP A 230 -0.50 -27.61 29.63
N ALA A 231 0.66 -26.99 29.85
CA ALA A 231 0.81 -25.54 29.69
C ALA A 231 0.50 -25.04 28.27
N ILE A 232 0.96 -25.76 27.24
CA ILE A 232 0.68 -25.42 25.84
C ILE A 232 -0.81 -25.55 25.54
N ALA A 233 -1.42 -26.68 25.92
CA ALA A 233 -2.82 -26.95 25.65
C ALA A 233 -3.74 -25.94 26.35
N ASP A 234 -3.46 -25.62 27.61
CA ASP A 234 -4.21 -24.64 28.39
C ASP A 234 -4.09 -23.25 27.77
N PHE A 235 -2.90 -22.85 27.31
CA PHE A 235 -2.74 -21.56 26.64
C PHE A 235 -3.49 -21.52 25.30
N VAL A 236 -3.34 -22.54 24.45
CA VAL A 236 -4.01 -22.61 23.13
C VAL A 236 -5.54 -22.65 23.27
N ALA A 237 -6.04 -23.24 24.36
CA ALA A 237 -7.46 -23.24 24.71
C ALA A 237 -7.92 -21.89 25.31
N SER A 238 -7.01 -21.13 25.90
CA SER A 238 -7.31 -19.81 26.42
C SER A 238 -7.61 -18.83 25.30
N ALA A 239 -8.40 -17.81 25.63
CA ALA A 239 -8.64 -16.73 24.69
C ALA A 239 -7.45 -15.76 24.55
N GLU A 240 -6.46 -15.81 25.45
CA GLU A 240 -5.20 -15.06 25.29
C GLU A 240 -4.43 -15.52 24.05
N ALA A 241 -4.62 -16.78 23.62
CA ALA A 241 -4.07 -17.30 22.36
C ALA A 241 -4.73 -16.71 21.10
N ARG A 242 -5.79 -15.90 21.24
CA ARG A 242 -6.55 -15.38 20.10
C ARG A 242 -6.87 -13.88 20.26
N PRO A 243 -5.84 -13.02 20.41
CA PRO A 243 -6.10 -11.60 20.59
C PRO A 243 -6.70 -11.01 19.31
N VAL A 244 -7.64 -10.08 19.45
CA VAL A 244 -8.02 -9.20 18.35
C VAL A 244 -6.90 -8.17 18.22
N SER A 245 -6.12 -8.23 17.15
CA SER A 245 -5.04 -7.27 16.90
C SER A 245 -5.52 -6.15 15.99
N PHE A 246 -4.91 -4.98 16.10
CA PHE A 246 -5.10 -3.92 15.16
C PHE A 246 -3.81 -3.14 14.93
N SER A 247 -3.75 -2.49 13.77
CA SER A 247 -2.71 -1.51 13.49
C SER A 247 -3.27 -0.32 12.72
N TYR A 248 -2.65 0.84 12.93
CA TYR A 248 -2.99 2.06 12.21
C TYR A 248 -1.80 3.02 12.13
N GLU A 249 -1.88 4.01 11.25
CA GLU A 249 -0.88 5.07 11.13
C GLU A 249 -1.31 6.30 11.92
N ALA A 250 -0.59 6.60 13.00
CA ALA A 250 -0.78 7.81 13.79
C ALA A 250 -0.19 9.04 13.05
N PRO A 251 -0.82 10.22 13.11
CA PRO A 251 -0.23 11.44 12.57
C PRO A 251 1.15 11.72 13.18
N ARG A 252 2.16 12.11 12.40
CA ARG A 252 3.49 12.39 12.98
C ARG A 252 3.51 13.62 13.89
N ALA A 253 2.71 14.63 13.56
CA ALA A 253 2.51 15.83 14.37
C ALA A 253 1.40 15.62 15.41
N GLY A 254 1.54 16.22 16.59
CA GLY A 254 0.53 16.16 17.64
C GLY A 254 1.14 16.29 19.03
N ALA A 255 0.33 16.02 20.05
CA ALA A 255 0.80 15.91 21.43
C ALA A 255 1.76 14.71 21.61
N SER A 256 2.65 14.81 22.59
CA SER A 256 3.56 13.73 22.99
C SER A 256 2.82 12.58 23.66
N THR A 257 1.70 12.85 24.32
CA THR A 257 0.79 11.83 24.86
C THR A 257 -0.46 11.80 24.00
N ARG A 258 -0.91 10.62 23.58
CA ARG A 258 -2.11 10.46 22.74
C ARG A 258 -3.09 9.49 23.34
N ALA A 259 -4.38 9.76 23.13
CA ALA A 259 -5.46 8.91 23.60
C ALA A 259 -5.97 8.03 22.46
N VAL A 260 -6.05 6.73 22.70
CA VAL A 260 -6.63 5.76 21.77
C VAL A 260 -7.92 5.22 22.37
N GLU A 261 -8.99 5.25 21.61
CA GLU A 261 -10.29 4.70 21.95
C GLU A 261 -10.64 3.57 20.97
N VAL A 262 -11.11 2.46 21.53
CA VAL A 262 -11.68 1.33 20.79
C VAL A 262 -13.16 1.23 21.14
N LEU A 263 -14.00 1.12 20.12
CA LEU A 263 -15.45 1.01 20.25
C LEU A 263 -15.92 -0.33 19.68
N LEU A 264 -16.85 -0.97 20.39
CA LEU A 264 -17.60 -2.15 19.95
C LEU A 264 -19.08 -1.93 20.27
N GLY A 265 -19.86 -1.48 19.29
CA GLY A 265 -21.27 -1.09 19.52
C GLY A 265 -21.38 0.05 20.53
N SER A 266 -22.02 -0.19 21.67
CA SER A 266 -22.14 0.77 22.78
C SER A 266 -21.05 0.65 23.84
N LYS A 267 -20.13 -0.31 23.70
CA LYS A 267 -19.01 -0.53 24.63
C LYS A 267 -17.78 0.20 24.11
N SER A 268 -16.98 0.78 25.01
CA SER A 268 -15.71 1.40 24.65
C SER A 268 -14.63 1.10 25.68
N ALA A 269 -13.39 1.16 25.24
CA ALA A 269 -12.21 1.19 26.09
C ALA A 269 -11.24 2.24 25.56
N SER A 270 -10.58 2.94 26.46
CA SER A 270 -9.59 3.94 26.13
C SER A 270 -8.28 3.67 26.86
N THR A 271 -7.17 3.97 26.20
CA THR A 271 -5.85 4.01 26.82
C THR A 271 -5.05 5.17 26.25
N THR A 272 -3.88 5.42 26.81
CA THR A 272 -2.97 6.44 26.30
C THR A 272 -1.61 5.84 26.02
N TYR A 273 -0.88 6.44 25.09
CA TYR A 273 0.52 6.11 24.85
C TYR A 273 1.37 7.37 24.70
N GLU A 274 2.65 7.24 25.03
CA GLU A 274 3.65 8.28 24.78
C GLU A 274 4.26 8.07 23.40
N VAL A 275 4.27 9.12 22.58
CA VAL A 275 4.94 9.17 21.30
C VAL A 275 6.45 9.11 21.55
N PRO A 276 7.16 8.10 21.04
CA PRO A 276 8.59 7.99 21.24
C PRO A 276 9.30 9.21 20.61
N SER A 277 10.17 9.87 21.38
CA SER A 277 11.02 10.97 20.87
C SER A 277 11.97 10.48 19.78
N THR A 278 12.38 9.22 19.90
CA THR A 278 13.08 8.45 18.88
C THR A 278 12.31 7.15 18.79
N PRO A 279 11.56 6.90 17.69
CA PRO A 279 10.99 5.57 17.45
C PRO A 279 12.11 4.54 17.60
N ALA A 280 11.86 3.47 18.36
CA ALA A 280 12.83 2.39 18.48
C ALA A 280 13.13 1.76 17.11
N PHE A 281 12.21 1.98 16.16
CA PHE A 281 12.18 1.35 14.87
C PHE A 281 11.57 2.25 13.79
N VAL A 282 12.04 2.12 12.54
CA VAL A 282 11.46 2.75 11.35
C VAL A 282 10.97 1.63 10.43
N PRO A 283 9.64 1.45 10.25
CA PRO A 283 9.10 0.37 9.44
C PRO A 283 9.62 0.35 8.01
N THR A 284 9.76 -0.86 7.46
CA THR A 284 9.99 -1.04 6.02
C THR A 284 8.77 -0.50 5.29
N ARG A 285 8.98 0.50 4.45
CA ARG A 285 7.91 1.16 3.69
C ARG A 285 8.33 1.32 2.25
N PHE A 286 7.34 1.34 1.36
CA PHE A 286 7.58 1.75 -0.01
C PHE A 286 8.01 3.22 -0.03
N GLY A 287 9.27 3.44 -0.36
CA GLY A 287 9.85 4.78 -0.47
C GLY A 287 9.58 5.45 -1.80
N GLY A 288 9.28 4.69 -2.87
CA GLY A 288 8.99 5.23 -4.20
C GLY A 288 8.19 4.26 -5.07
N LEU A 289 7.50 4.81 -6.07
CA LEU A 289 6.72 4.06 -7.07
C LEU A 289 7.10 4.48 -8.49
N ARG A 290 7.46 3.51 -9.32
CA ARG A 290 7.84 3.69 -10.73
C ARG A 290 7.01 2.79 -11.63
N LEU A 291 6.45 3.36 -12.68
CA LEU A 291 5.82 2.67 -13.79
C LEU A 291 6.84 2.41 -14.89
N VAL A 292 6.92 1.18 -15.36
CA VAL A 292 7.66 0.81 -16.57
C VAL A 292 6.68 0.23 -17.57
N LEU A 293 6.68 0.80 -18.77
CA LEU A 293 5.89 0.32 -19.90
C LEU A 293 6.83 -0.20 -20.96
N GLU A 294 6.49 -1.34 -21.53
CA GLU A 294 7.24 -1.99 -22.61
C GLU A 294 6.27 -2.26 -23.77
N LEU A 295 6.65 -1.80 -24.97
CA LEU A 295 5.88 -1.99 -26.20
C LEU A 295 6.84 -2.43 -27.31
N GLY A 296 6.88 -3.73 -27.58
CA GLY A 296 7.89 -4.32 -28.46
C GLY A 296 9.29 -4.10 -27.89
N GLU A 297 10.18 -3.50 -28.67
CA GLU A 297 11.56 -3.18 -28.25
C GLU A 297 11.68 -1.83 -27.51
N GLN A 298 10.59 -1.08 -27.40
CA GLN A 298 10.60 0.22 -26.76
C GLN A 298 10.24 0.10 -25.28
N ARG A 299 10.95 0.85 -24.43
CA ARG A 299 10.72 0.90 -22.99
C ARG A 299 10.63 2.34 -22.53
N VAL A 300 9.60 2.64 -21.74
CA VAL A 300 9.39 3.96 -21.13
C VAL A 300 9.25 3.76 -19.62
N SER A 301 9.95 4.60 -18.86
CA SER A 301 9.82 4.64 -17.41
C SER A 301 9.22 5.97 -16.98
N ARG A 302 8.30 5.92 -16.01
CA ARG A 302 7.70 7.06 -15.34
C ARG A 302 7.77 6.89 -13.85
N ASP A 303 8.21 7.96 -13.21
CA ASP A 303 8.32 8.08 -11.78
C ASP A 303 6.97 8.64 -11.27
N LEU A 304 6.24 7.86 -10.46
CA LEU A 304 4.85 8.14 -10.09
C LEU A 304 4.72 8.81 -8.71
N ALA A 305 5.55 8.42 -7.75
CA ALA A 305 5.55 8.98 -6.39
C ALA A 305 6.85 8.64 -5.64
N GLY A 306 7.21 9.50 -4.68
CA GLY A 306 8.23 9.28 -3.66
C GLY A 306 9.68 9.35 -4.12
N TRP A 307 10.54 8.68 -3.36
CA TRP A 307 11.97 8.59 -3.53
C TRP A 307 12.32 7.67 -4.69
N LEU A 308 12.74 8.28 -5.78
CA LEU A 308 12.96 7.59 -7.06
C LEU A 308 14.44 7.59 -7.44
N GLY A 309 15.32 7.75 -6.45
CA GLY A 309 16.76 7.97 -6.62
C GLY A 309 17.05 9.29 -7.35
N ARG A 310 16.26 10.34 -7.08
CA ARG A 310 16.39 11.69 -7.67
C ARG A 310 17.28 12.61 -6.84
N GLU A 311 17.42 12.31 -5.56
CA GLU A 311 18.13 13.13 -4.59
C GLU A 311 19.36 12.39 -4.06
N SER A 312 20.48 13.11 -3.92
CA SER A 312 21.61 12.65 -3.12
C SER A 312 21.21 12.75 -1.64
N GLY A 313 20.53 11.72 -1.12
CA GLY A 313 20.03 11.71 0.26
C GLY A 313 19.21 10.46 0.59
N PRO A 314 18.99 10.17 1.89
CA PRO A 314 18.15 9.07 2.33
C PRO A 314 16.67 9.32 1.97
N VAL A 315 15.89 8.24 1.83
CA VAL A 315 14.43 8.29 1.71
C VAL A 315 13.84 9.06 2.88
N THR A 316 12.99 10.04 2.61
CA THR A 316 12.34 10.88 3.62
C THR A 316 10.96 10.33 4.01
N GLY A 317 10.40 10.84 5.12
CA GLY A 317 9.02 10.53 5.51
C GLY A 317 7.97 11.07 4.52
N GLU A 318 8.31 12.13 3.77
CA GLU A 318 7.46 12.70 2.72
C GLU A 318 7.41 11.76 1.51
N ASP A 319 8.55 11.20 1.11
CA ASP A 319 8.64 10.23 0.01
C ASP A 319 7.75 9.00 0.25
N VAL A 320 7.80 8.48 1.47
CA VAL A 320 6.96 7.38 1.92
C VAL A 320 5.49 7.75 1.88
N ALA A 321 5.13 8.94 2.36
CA ALA A 321 3.74 9.40 2.36
C ALA A 321 3.20 9.59 0.93
N GLU A 322 4.00 10.17 0.03
CA GLU A 322 3.64 10.30 -1.39
C GLU A 322 3.42 8.92 -2.03
N THR A 323 4.31 7.98 -1.76
CA THR A 323 4.23 6.60 -2.29
C THR A 323 3.00 5.87 -1.77
N GLN A 324 2.71 5.96 -0.48
CA GLN A 324 1.50 5.38 0.10
C GLN A 324 0.23 6.00 -0.51
N ASN A 325 0.20 7.33 -0.65
CA ASN A 325 -0.94 8.03 -1.27
C ASN A 325 -1.14 7.63 -2.74
N ALA A 326 -0.08 7.25 -3.46
CA ALA A 326 -0.18 6.75 -4.83
C ALA A 326 -0.79 5.35 -4.91
N PHE A 327 -0.57 4.48 -3.91
CA PHE A 327 -1.22 3.16 -3.82
C PHE A 327 -2.72 3.23 -3.50
N PHE A 328 -3.13 4.21 -2.69
CA PHE A 328 -4.55 4.50 -2.46
C PHE A 328 -5.18 5.37 -3.57
N GLY A 329 -4.37 5.70 -4.57
CA GLY A 329 -4.76 6.47 -5.73
C GLY A 329 -5.35 5.67 -6.88
N LEU A 330 -5.67 6.36 -7.97
CA LEU A 330 -6.01 5.77 -9.26
C LEU A 330 -4.97 6.20 -10.29
N GLN A 331 -4.42 5.24 -11.02
CA GLN A 331 -3.55 5.48 -12.17
C GLN A 331 -4.24 4.90 -13.41
N LEU A 332 -4.64 5.76 -14.33
CA LEU A 332 -5.28 5.35 -15.59
C LEU A 332 -4.29 5.58 -16.72
N ILE A 333 -4.01 4.53 -17.49
CA ILE A 333 -3.25 4.62 -18.74
C ILE A 333 -4.24 4.35 -19.86
N SER A 334 -4.37 5.30 -20.78
CA SER A 334 -5.20 5.15 -21.98
C SER A 334 -4.32 5.09 -23.20
N PHE A 335 -4.66 4.23 -24.16
CA PHE A 335 -3.97 4.09 -25.45
C PHE A 335 -4.97 4.19 -26.59
N GLU A 336 -4.63 4.93 -27.64
CA GLU A 336 -5.51 5.11 -28.80
C GLU A 336 -4.76 4.89 -30.12
N GLY A 337 -5.34 4.10 -31.03
CA GLY A 337 -4.75 3.66 -32.30
C GLY A 337 -4.79 4.68 -33.45
N GLY A 338 -4.94 5.97 -33.12
CA GLY A 338 -5.14 7.07 -34.06
C GLY A 338 -5.66 8.30 -33.32
N SER A 339 -6.13 9.32 -34.04
CA SER A 339 -6.91 10.41 -33.43
C SER A 339 -8.37 10.19 -33.78
N PRO A 340 -9.19 9.59 -32.90
CA PRO A 340 -10.60 9.38 -33.18
C PRO A 340 -11.28 10.73 -33.39
N PRO A 341 -12.25 10.84 -34.32
CA PRO A 341 -13.04 12.06 -34.46
C PRO A 341 -13.62 12.49 -33.11
N LEU A 342 -13.74 13.80 -32.88
CA LEU A 342 -14.29 14.33 -31.63
C LEU A 342 -15.66 13.71 -31.30
N LEU A 343 -16.48 13.41 -32.32
CA LEU A 343 -17.78 12.78 -32.14
C LEU A 343 -17.68 11.38 -31.52
N HIS A 344 -16.69 10.56 -31.91
CA HIS A 344 -16.47 9.23 -31.30
C HIS A 344 -16.05 9.36 -29.84
N LEU A 345 -15.15 10.30 -29.52
CA LEU A 345 -14.73 10.54 -28.15
C LEU A 345 -15.89 11.02 -27.26
N VAL A 346 -16.80 11.83 -27.81
CA VAL A 346 -18.02 12.27 -27.11
C VAL A 346 -18.98 11.10 -26.92
N ASP A 347 -19.16 10.24 -27.92
CA ASP A 347 -20.01 9.05 -27.84
C ASP A 347 -19.52 8.06 -26.78
N ASP A 348 -18.21 7.78 -26.74
CA ASP A 348 -17.58 6.94 -25.70
C ASP A 348 -17.79 7.53 -24.30
N ALA A 349 -17.64 8.84 -24.15
CA ALA A 349 -17.86 9.54 -22.88
C ALA A 349 -19.31 9.45 -22.40
N VAL A 350 -20.27 9.57 -23.33
CA VAL A 350 -21.70 9.44 -23.04
C VAL A 350 -22.03 7.99 -22.70
N THR A 351 -21.54 7.02 -23.48
CA THR A 351 -21.77 5.59 -23.26
C THR A 351 -21.26 5.13 -21.89
N ALA A 352 -20.02 5.46 -21.53
CA ALA A 352 -19.45 5.15 -20.22
C ALA A 352 -20.23 5.76 -19.04
N ARG A 353 -21.04 6.80 -19.29
CA ARG A 353 -21.93 7.41 -18.29
C ARG A 353 -23.30 6.73 -18.25
N LEU A 354 -23.83 6.35 -19.40
CA LEU A 354 -25.09 5.60 -19.50
C LEU A 354 -24.99 4.24 -18.79
N GLU A 355 -23.82 3.62 -18.80
CA GLU A 355 -23.52 2.39 -18.05
C GLU A 355 -23.69 2.55 -16.54
N ARG A 356 -23.67 3.78 -16.00
CA ARG A 356 -23.84 4.05 -14.55
C ARG A 356 -25.29 4.21 -14.11
N ARG A 357 -26.27 4.04 -15.01
CA ARG A 357 -27.70 4.16 -14.68
C ARG A 357 -28.14 3.21 -13.57
N GLY A 358 -27.63 1.97 -13.58
CA GLY A 358 -27.95 0.99 -12.54
C GLY A 358 -27.53 1.45 -11.15
N LEU A 359 -26.36 2.10 -11.05
CA LEU A 359 -25.83 2.66 -9.81
C LEU A 359 -26.73 3.78 -9.26
N VAL A 360 -27.22 4.68 -10.13
CA VAL A 360 -28.19 5.72 -9.74
C VAL A 360 -29.48 5.10 -9.23
N GLY A 361 -30.01 4.09 -9.94
CA GLY A 361 -31.23 3.40 -9.52
C GLY A 361 -31.06 2.65 -8.18
N ALA A 362 -29.91 2.03 -7.94
CA ALA A 362 -29.58 1.40 -6.65
C ALA A 362 -29.52 2.44 -5.52
N LEU A 363 -28.95 3.61 -5.81
CA LEU A 363 -28.86 4.71 -4.87
C LEU A 363 -30.22 5.30 -4.49
N GLU A 364 -31.07 5.57 -5.48
CA GLU A 364 -32.44 6.06 -5.27
C GLU A 364 -33.26 5.08 -4.41
N ARG A 365 -33.05 3.78 -4.60
CA ARG A 365 -33.67 2.72 -3.80
C ARG A 365 -33.01 2.50 -2.44
N ARG A 366 -31.87 3.13 -2.15
CA ARG A 366 -31.05 2.92 -0.96
C ARG A 366 -30.65 1.45 -0.76
N ASP A 367 -30.45 0.73 -1.85
CA ASP A 367 -30.07 -0.69 -1.83
C ASP A 367 -28.55 -0.81 -1.89
N GLY A 368 -27.93 -0.98 -0.71
CA GLY A 368 -26.47 -1.08 -0.59
C GLY A 368 -25.88 -2.29 -1.31
N ALA A 369 -26.59 -3.43 -1.34
CA ALA A 369 -26.09 -4.63 -2.01
C ALA A 369 -26.08 -4.44 -3.53
N ALA A 370 -27.18 -3.92 -4.09
CA ALA A 370 -27.24 -3.56 -5.50
C ALA A 370 -26.26 -2.44 -5.86
N LEU A 371 -26.00 -1.49 -4.94
CA LEU A 371 -25.02 -0.43 -5.14
C LEU A 371 -23.60 -1.01 -5.34
N PHE A 372 -23.19 -1.97 -4.52
CA PHE A 372 -21.90 -2.65 -4.67
C PHE A 372 -21.82 -3.49 -5.94
N GLU A 373 -22.90 -4.22 -6.27
CA GLU A 373 -22.96 -5.02 -7.51
C GLU A 373 -22.84 -4.14 -8.75
N GLU A 374 -23.55 -3.01 -8.78
CA GLU A 374 -23.49 -2.04 -9.89
C GLU A 374 -22.15 -1.31 -9.92
N LEU A 375 -21.57 -0.95 -8.77
CA LEU A 375 -20.24 -0.34 -8.70
C LEU A 375 -19.15 -1.24 -9.29
N ALA A 376 -19.26 -2.56 -9.10
CA ALA A 376 -18.33 -3.53 -9.69
C ALA A 376 -18.43 -3.59 -11.23
N LYS A 377 -19.55 -3.14 -11.82
CA LYS A 377 -19.77 -3.07 -13.28
C LYS A 377 -19.29 -1.75 -13.89
N VAL A 378 -19.04 -0.72 -13.07
CA VAL A 378 -18.65 0.60 -13.55
C VAL A 378 -17.16 0.60 -13.90
N SER A 379 -16.85 0.75 -15.19
CA SER A 379 -15.49 1.03 -15.64
C SER A 379 -14.97 2.36 -15.04
N PRO A 380 -13.69 2.44 -14.63
CA PRO A 380 -13.05 3.69 -14.24
C PRO A 380 -13.10 4.64 -15.44
N GLY A 381 -14.10 5.52 -15.44
CA GLY A 381 -14.56 6.15 -16.67
C GLY A 381 -13.52 7.04 -17.35
N TYR A 382 -13.63 7.13 -18.68
CA TYR A 382 -12.90 8.10 -19.50
C TYR A 382 -13.15 9.54 -19.02
N GLY A 383 -12.11 10.20 -18.51
CA GLY A 383 -12.19 11.60 -18.09
C GLY A 383 -12.21 12.55 -19.28
N ALA A 384 -12.87 13.71 -19.16
CA ALA A 384 -12.84 14.76 -20.19
C ALA A 384 -11.42 15.29 -20.48
N SER A 385 -10.53 15.19 -19.49
CA SER A 385 -9.10 15.45 -19.66
C SER A 385 -8.44 14.45 -20.62
N MET A 386 -8.78 13.15 -20.54
CA MET A 386 -8.23 12.11 -21.41
C MET A 386 -8.68 12.33 -22.86
N ILE A 387 -9.96 12.65 -23.06
CA ILE A 387 -10.53 12.99 -24.38
C ILE A 387 -9.76 14.13 -25.05
N SER A 388 -9.44 15.18 -24.29
CA SER A 388 -8.71 16.35 -24.80
C SER A 388 -7.27 16.01 -25.25
N LEU A 389 -6.70 14.91 -24.76
CA LEU A 389 -5.35 14.46 -25.09
C LEU A 389 -5.35 13.45 -26.25
N HIS A 390 -6.49 12.79 -26.53
CA HIS A 390 -6.64 11.83 -27.63
C HIS A 390 -7.18 12.45 -28.93
N GLY A 391 -7.82 13.62 -28.89
CA GLY A 391 -8.47 14.22 -30.06
C GLY A 391 -7.53 14.75 -31.17
N PRO A 392 -8.03 14.84 -32.42
CA PRO A 392 -7.40 15.60 -33.51
C PRO A 392 -7.72 17.10 -33.39
N TYR A 393 -6.85 17.94 -33.96
CA TYR A 393 -7.06 19.39 -34.06
C TYR A 393 -6.92 19.84 -35.51
N GLY A 394 -8.00 19.69 -36.28
CA GLY A 394 -8.14 20.26 -37.63
C GLY A 394 -9.06 19.44 -38.52
N ASP A 395 -10.18 20.04 -38.94
CA ASP A 395 -11.05 19.52 -40.01
C ASP A 395 -10.49 19.85 -41.42
N ASP A 396 -9.49 20.73 -41.51
CA ASP A 396 -9.08 21.38 -42.77
C ASP A 396 -8.02 20.62 -43.60
N GLU A 397 -7.61 19.43 -43.19
CA GLU A 397 -6.46 18.75 -43.80
C GLU A 397 -6.71 17.24 -44.01
N LEU A 398 -7.78 16.92 -44.77
CA LEU A 398 -8.02 15.56 -45.27
C LEU A 398 -6.91 15.04 -46.20
N ASP A 399 -6.09 15.92 -46.78
CA ASP A 399 -4.98 15.57 -47.69
C ASP A 399 -3.65 15.31 -46.99
N THR A 400 -3.50 15.72 -45.73
CA THR A 400 -2.29 15.54 -44.91
C THR A 400 -2.67 14.83 -43.62
N ILE A 401 -3.34 13.67 -43.76
CA ILE A 401 -3.63 12.78 -42.63
C ILE A 401 -2.31 12.50 -41.91
N PRO A 402 -2.09 13.04 -40.68
CA PRO A 402 -0.97 12.61 -39.89
C PRO A 402 -1.27 11.16 -39.52
N TYR A 403 -0.63 10.23 -40.20
CA TYR A 403 -0.68 8.83 -39.82
C TYR A 403 0.09 8.71 -38.51
N LEU A 404 -0.62 8.79 -37.39
CA LEU A 404 -0.09 8.29 -36.14
C LEU A 404 0.07 6.78 -36.30
N ARG A 405 1.31 6.32 -36.49
CA ARG A 405 1.65 4.89 -36.47
C ARG A 405 1.83 4.36 -35.03
N ALA A 406 1.49 5.16 -34.04
CA ALA A 406 1.77 4.90 -32.64
C ALA A 406 0.53 5.11 -31.77
N LEU A 407 0.42 4.26 -30.75
CA LEU A 407 -0.54 4.41 -29.66
C LEU A 407 -0.26 5.72 -28.91
N ARG A 408 -1.26 6.58 -28.76
CA ARG A 408 -1.17 7.74 -27.85
C ARG A 408 -1.39 7.27 -26.45
N PHE A 409 -0.38 7.38 -25.59
CA PHE A 409 -0.56 7.07 -24.19
C PHE A 409 -0.80 8.34 -23.39
N SER A 410 -1.91 8.39 -22.64
CA SER A 410 -2.14 9.42 -21.63
C SER A 410 -2.27 8.77 -20.25
N MET A 411 -1.68 9.41 -19.23
CA MET A 411 -1.70 8.91 -17.86
C MET A 411 -2.42 9.88 -16.92
N GLN A 412 -3.45 9.43 -16.22
CA GLN A 412 -4.08 10.17 -15.14
C GLN A 412 -3.72 9.55 -13.80
N VAL A 413 -3.03 10.31 -12.95
CA VAL A 413 -2.80 9.96 -11.54
C VAL A 413 -3.84 10.71 -10.70
N LYS A 414 -4.43 10.04 -9.71
CA LYS A 414 -5.19 10.65 -8.61
C LYS A 414 -4.62 10.09 -7.31
N ASN A 415 -4.04 10.91 -6.46
CA ASN A 415 -3.58 10.45 -5.14
C ASN A 415 -4.69 10.69 -4.12
N GLY A 416 -5.07 9.64 -3.38
CA GLY A 416 -6.09 9.70 -2.32
C GLY A 416 -5.44 9.34 -0.98
N GLY A 417 -5.65 10.16 0.05
CA GLY A 417 -5.08 9.93 1.38
C GLY A 417 -5.42 11.06 2.36
N ARG A 418 -5.13 10.87 3.66
CA ARG A 418 -5.40 11.87 4.70
C ARG A 418 -4.69 13.19 4.38
N GLY A 419 -5.46 14.22 4.06
CA GLY A 419 -4.95 15.56 3.74
C GLY A 419 -4.47 15.74 2.29
N ALA A 420 -4.68 14.78 1.39
CA ALA A 420 -4.19 14.88 0.01
C ALA A 420 -5.05 15.81 -0.87
N THR A 421 -4.37 16.72 -1.55
CA THR A 421 -4.91 17.43 -2.72
C THR A 421 -5.04 16.44 -3.88
N LEU A 422 -6.22 16.35 -4.50
CA LEU A 422 -6.42 15.59 -5.73
C LEU A 422 -5.56 16.20 -6.85
N ARG A 423 -4.38 15.66 -7.07
CA ARG A 423 -3.54 16.02 -8.21
C ARG A 423 -4.01 15.24 -9.42
N PHE A 424 -4.24 15.92 -10.55
CA PHE A 424 -4.56 15.31 -11.84
C PHE A 424 -3.41 15.59 -12.78
N GLY A 425 -2.70 14.56 -13.23
CA GLY A 425 -1.66 14.66 -14.27
C GLY A 425 -2.17 14.21 -15.63
N ALA A 426 -1.55 14.71 -16.70
CA ALA A 426 -1.51 14.07 -18.01
C ALA A 426 -0.07 14.04 -18.51
N ASP A 427 0.22 13.06 -19.36
CA ASP A 427 1.52 12.94 -20.01
C ASP A 427 1.35 12.27 -21.36
N VAL A 428 2.06 12.74 -22.39
CA VAL A 428 2.15 12.08 -23.70
C VAL A 428 3.42 11.23 -23.73
N LEU A 429 3.29 9.89 -23.74
CA LEU A 429 4.47 9.03 -23.66
C LEU A 429 5.31 9.04 -24.95
N PRO A 430 6.64 8.78 -24.87
CA PRO A 430 7.57 8.74 -26.00
C PRO A 430 7.30 7.66 -27.04
N PHE A 431 6.44 6.69 -26.73
CA PHE A 431 5.90 5.75 -27.73
C PHE A 431 5.14 6.49 -28.84
N THR A 432 4.53 7.63 -28.50
CA THR A 432 3.78 8.47 -29.44
C THR A 432 4.75 9.05 -30.45
N ARG A 433 4.71 8.56 -31.69
CA ARG A 433 5.46 9.10 -32.83
C ARG A 433 4.50 9.60 -33.90
N PHE A 434 4.61 10.88 -34.23
CA PHE A 434 3.84 11.54 -35.27
C PHE A 434 4.54 11.38 -36.62
N PHE A 435 3.82 10.89 -37.62
CA PHE A 435 4.28 10.87 -39.00
C PHE A 435 3.27 11.62 -39.86
N THR A 436 3.75 12.63 -40.58
CA THR A 436 2.96 13.28 -41.63
C THR A 436 3.37 12.70 -42.98
N LYS A 437 2.39 12.31 -43.80
CA LYS A 437 2.65 11.83 -45.16
C LYS A 437 2.84 13.03 -46.08
N GLN A 438 4.07 13.27 -46.53
CA GLN A 438 4.40 14.28 -47.54
C GLN A 438 5.32 13.68 -48.61
N VAL A 439 5.36 14.29 -49.79
CA VAL A 439 6.28 13.90 -50.88
C VAL A 439 7.73 14.25 -50.52
N ASP A 440 7.94 15.38 -49.84
CA ASP A 440 9.25 15.80 -49.33
C ASP A 440 9.43 15.41 -47.85
N ARG A 441 10.56 14.76 -47.55
CA ARG A 441 10.88 14.33 -46.18
C ARG A 441 11.07 15.50 -45.23
N ARG A 442 11.63 16.62 -45.70
CA ARG A 442 11.82 17.80 -44.84
C ARG A 442 10.48 18.43 -44.49
N ALA A 443 9.58 18.58 -45.47
CA ALA A 443 8.21 19.00 -45.24
C ALA A 443 7.48 18.06 -44.26
N ALA A 444 7.59 16.74 -44.43
CA ALA A 444 7.02 15.75 -43.51
C ALA A 444 7.47 15.97 -42.05
N LEU A 445 8.77 16.19 -41.84
CA LEU A 445 9.35 16.42 -40.52
C LEU A 445 8.86 17.73 -39.89
N VAL A 446 8.79 18.81 -40.69
CA VAL A 446 8.29 20.12 -40.23
C VAL A 446 6.82 20.03 -39.84
N ASP A 447 6.00 19.33 -40.62
CA ASP A 447 4.57 19.16 -40.33
C ASP A 447 4.36 18.29 -39.08
N SER A 448 5.10 17.19 -38.93
CA SER A 448 5.08 16.37 -37.71
C SER A 448 5.48 17.18 -36.48
N MET A 449 6.51 18.02 -36.60
CA MET A 449 6.97 18.91 -35.55
C MET A 449 5.89 19.94 -35.18
N SER A 450 5.30 20.59 -36.17
CA SER A 450 4.22 21.57 -35.95
C SER A 450 3.02 20.94 -35.22
N LYS A 451 2.53 19.80 -35.72
CA LYS A 451 1.37 19.09 -35.14
C LYS A 451 1.63 18.58 -33.72
N SER A 452 2.83 18.06 -33.45
CA SER A 452 3.20 17.60 -32.10
C SER A 452 3.40 18.74 -31.12
N VAL A 453 4.02 19.86 -31.53
CA VAL A 453 4.11 21.09 -30.72
C VAL A 453 2.73 21.65 -30.38
N GLN A 454 1.79 21.66 -31.32
CA GLN A 454 0.42 22.11 -31.06
C GLN A 454 -0.24 21.31 -29.94
N LEU A 455 -0.08 19.97 -29.92
CA LEU A 455 -0.60 19.14 -28.85
C LEU A 455 0.01 19.51 -27.49
N GLN A 456 1.33 19.71 -27.45
CA GLN A 456 2.03 20.11 -26.24
C GLN A 456 1.56 21.49 -25.73
N LEU A 457 1.33 22.45 -26.63
CA LEU A 457 0.77 23.76 -26.28
C LEU A 457 -0.66 23.65 -25.71
N ILE A 458 -1.45 22.68 -26.18
CA ILE A 458 -2.79 22.42 -25.64
C ILE A 458 -2.66 21.81 -24.25
N GLU A 459 -1.85 20.77 -24.09
CA GLU A 459 -1.53 20.17 -22.79
C GLU A 459 -1.15 21.26 -21.75
N GLY A 460 -0.24 22.16 -22.13
CA GLY A 460 0.17 23.28 -21.28
C GLY A 460 -0.91 24.34 -21.01
N LYS A 461 -1.87 24.54 -21.93
CA LYS A 461 -3.01 25.45 -21.74
C LYS A 461 -4.10 24.86 -20.86
N VAL A 462 -4.30 23.54 -20.89
CA VAL A 462 -5.35 22.92 -20.08
C VAL A 462 -4.89 22.77 -18.63
N ALA A 463 -3.60 22.54 -18.40
CA ALA A 463 -2.99 22.41 -17.09
C ALA A 463 -2.68 23.77 -16.42
N ARG A 464 -2.68 23.80 -15.09
CA ARG A 464 -2.22 24.95 -14.30
C ARG A 464 -0.69 24.99 -14.19
N GLU A 465 -0.09 23.81 -14.09
CA GLU A 465 1.36 23.60 -14.07
C GLU A 465 1.72 22.72 -15.27
N SER A 466 2.79 23.06 -15.99
CA SER A 466 3.32 22.21 -17.08
C SER A 466 4.75 22.58 -17.42
N SER A 467 5.50 21.63 -17.98
CA SER A 467 6.80 21.89 -18.61
C SER A 467 6.72 23.00 -19.68
N ILE A 468 5.59 23.08 -20.38
CA ILE A 468 5.32 24.07 -21.41
C ILE A 468 5.18 25.48 -20.84
N ALA A 469 4.53 25.64 -19.69
CA ALA A 469 4.47 26.94 -19.01
C ALA A 469 5.88 27.44 -18.65
N THR A 470 6.75 26.54 -18.15
CA THR A 470 8.16 26.85 -17.87
C THR A 470 8.94 27.23 -19.14
N LEU A 471 8.71 26.51 -20.23
CA LEU A 471 9.33 26.81 -21.53
C LEU A 471 8.85 28.14 -22.12
N GLN A 472 7.57 28.47 -21.97
CA GLN A 472 6.97 29.75 -22.43
C GLN A 472 7.41 30.95 -21.60
N ALA A 473 7.63 30.76 -20.30
CA ALA A 473 8.15 31.80 -19.42
C ALA A 473 9.63 32.14 -19.69
N SER A 474 10.33 31.29 -20.45
CA SER A 474 11.75 31.47 -20.76
C SER A 474 11.95 32.46 -21.92
N ALA A 475 12.81 33.46 -21.72
CA ALA A 475 13.06 34.51 -22.72
C ALA A 475 13.74 34.01 -24.01
N ALA A 476 14.50 32.91 -23.92
CA ALA A 476 15.16 32.28 -25.06
C ALA A 476 15.32 30.78 -24.84
N LEU A 477 15.24 30.01 -25.92
CA LEU A 477 15.54 28.58 -25.95
C LEU A 477 16.84 28.34 -26.72
N LYS A 478 17.59 27.32 -26.34
CA LYS A 478 18.81 26.87 -27.02
C LYS A 478 18.87 25.35 -27.12
N ARG A 479 19.68 24.87 -28.06
CA ARG A 479 20.01 23.44 -28.11
C ARG A 479 20.89 23.08 -26.91
N ILE A 480 20.64 21.91 -26.33
CA ILE A 480 21.49 21.29 -25.30
C ILE A 480 21.78 19.83 -25.67
N ALA A 481 22.77 19.22 -25.03
CA ALA A 481 22.99 17.79 -25.09
C ALA A 481 23.49 17.22 -23.75
N PRO A 482 23.18 15.96 -23.40
CA PRO A 482 23.64 15.33 -22.16
C PRO A 482 25.14 15.42 -21.94
N GLU A 483 25.92 15.25 -23.02
CA GLU A 483 27.38 15.30 -23.03
C GLU A 483 27.97 16.71 -22.92
N SER A 484 27.17 17.75 -23.21
CA SER A 484 27.62 19.14 -23.20
C SER A 484 26.97 19.99 -22.11
N LEU A 485 26.21 19.39 -21.18
CA LEU A 485 25.45 20.11 -20.15
C LEU A 485 26.29 21.12 -19.34
N GLU A 486 27.55 20.79 -19.02
CA GLU A 486 28.45 21.70 -18.30
C GLU A 486 28.81 22.94 -19.10
N THR A 487 28.97 22.79 -20.43
CA THR A 487 29.28 23.91 -21.34
C THR A 487 28.03 24.66 -21.73
N ASP A 488 26.93 23.94 -21.94
CA ASP A 488 25.62 24.52 -22.22
C ASP A 488 25.18 25.38 -21.03
N TYR A 489 25.37 24.91 -19.81
CA TYR A 489 25.00 25.62 -18.59
C TYR A 489 26.18 25.77 -17.61
N PRO A 490 27.06 26.76 -17.84
CA PRO A 490 28.20 26.97 -16.98
C PRO A 490 27.75 27.33 -15.56
N GLY A 491 28.35 26.68 -14.57
CA GLY A 491 28.08 26.93 -13.15
C GLY A 491 26.88 26.16 -12.58
N LEU A 492 26.36 25.15 -13.28
CA LEU A 492 25.39 24.24 -12.68
C LEU A 492 26.01 23.46 -11.52
N GLY A 493 25.37 23.49 -10.34
CA GLY A 493 25.80 22.66 -9.22
C GLY A 493 25.65 21.16 -9.53
N ALA A 494 26.52 20.32 -8.93
CA ALA A 494 26.57 18.88 -9.20
C ALA A 494 25.22 18.17 -9.03
N ALA A 495 24.44 18.55 -8.00
CA ALA A 495 23.11 17.98 -7.77
C ALA A 495 22.13 18.31 -8.90
N LEU A 496 22.11 19.56 -9.38
CA LEU A 496 21.23 19.96 -10.48
C LEU A 496 21.70 19.36 -11.82
N HIS A 497 23.01 19.19 -11.99
CA HIS A 497 23.57 18.55 -13.17
C HIS A 497 23.15 17.09 -13.28
N ALA A 498 23.21 16.34 -12.17
CA ALA A 498 22.73 14.96 -12.10
C ALA A 498 21.23 14.86 -12.43
N ARG A 499 20.43 15.80 -11.94
CA ARG A 499 18.98 15.88 -12.25
C ARG A 499 18.73 16.11 -13.75
N TRP A 500 19.46 17.02 -14.40
CA TRP A 500 19.38 17.21 -15.85
C TRP A 500 19.78 15.95 -16.64
N GLN A 501 20.91 15.32 -16.29
CA GLN A 501 21.35 14.10 -16.97
C GLN A 501 20.31 12.99 -16.89
N LYS A 502 19.71 12.79 -15.71
CA LYS A 502 18.63 11.82 -15.52
C LYS A 502 17.41 12.18 -16.37
N ALA A 503 16.98 13.45 -16.36
CA ALA A 503 15.84 13.91 -17.15
C ALA A 503 16.02 13.63 -18.65
N LEU A 504 17.20 13.96 -19.21
CA LEU A 504 17.49 13.73 -20.62
C LEU A 504 17.62 12.24 -20.98
N SER A 505 18.01 11.39 -20.02
CA SER A 505 18.15 9.94 -20.24
C SER A 505 16.84 9.24 -20.62
N HIS A 506 15.69 9.83 -20.28
CA HIS A 506 14.37 9.33 -20.69
C HIS A 506 14.16 9.34 -22.22
N PHE A 507 14.96 10.11 -22.96
CA PHE A 507 14.83 10.32 -24.39
C PHE A 507 16.15 10.05 -25.13
N SER A 508 16.80 8.93 -24.80
CA SER A 508 18.06 8.55 -25.44
C SER A 508 17.95 8.55 -26.98
N GLY A 509 18.91 9.22 -27.63
CA GLY A 509 18.95 9.39 -29.09
C GLY A 509 18.09 10.52 -29.66
N TRP A 510 17.41 11.31 -28.83
CA TRP A 510 16.62 12.47 -29.25
C TRP A 510 17.45 13.75 -29.18
N LEU A 511 16.98 14.81 -29.85
CA LEU A 511 17.55 16.15 -29.77
C LEU A 511 16.83 16.97 -28.69
N PHE A 512 17.52 17.91 -28.06
CA PHE A 512 16.98 18.67 -26.95
C PHE A 512 17.06 20.18 -27.18
N VAL A 513 15.95 20.86 -26.88
CA VAL A 513 15.86 22.33 -26.85
C VAL A 513 15.29 22.75 -25.51
N ALA A 514 16.00 23.61 -24.78
CA ALA A 514 15.69 23.96 -23.40
C ALA A 514 15.90 25.47 -23.16
N PRO A 515 15.45 26.03 -22.02
CA PRO A 515 15.72 27.42 -21.66
C PRO A 515 17.20 27.76 -21.73
N SER A 516 17.54 29.00 -22.07
CA SER A 516 18.93 29.43 -22.10
C SER A 516 19.61 29.39 -20.73
N VAL A 517 18.82 29.39 -19.65
CA VAL A 517 19.24 29.27 -18.24
C VAL A 517 18.77 27.95 -17.66
N GLY A 518 19.70 27.11 -17.19
CA GLY A 518 19.43 25.72 -16.76
C GLY A 518 18.87 25.56 -15.34
N THR A 519 18.34 26.62 -14.71
CA THR A 519 17.87 26.59 -13.31
C THR A 519 16.56 25.85 -13.13
N ALA A 520 15.72 25.77 -14.16
CA ALA A 520 14.50 24.99 -14.19
C ALA A 520 14.60 23.90 -15.26
N ILE A 521 14.34 22.65 -14.89
CA ILE A 521 14.42 21.51 -15.81
C ILE A 521 13.12 21.41 -16.60
N ALA A 522 13.13 21.98 -17.80
CA ALA A 522 12.10 21.79 -18.82
C ALA A 522 12.75 21.83 -20.20
N PHE A 523 12.29 21.00 -21.12
CA PHE A 523 12.86 20.91 -22.47
C PHE A 523 11.86 20.32 -23.46
N PHE A 524 12.06 20.64 -24.75
CA PHE A 524 11.51 19.88 -25.86
C PHE A 524 12.48 18.77 -26.24
N ALA A 525 12.01 17.53 -26.18
CA ALA A 525 12.67 16.37 -26.78
C ALA A 525 12.14 16.21 -28.21
N ILE A 526 13.04 16.09 -29.18
CA ILE A 526 12.70 16.01 -30.60
C ILE A 526 13.27 14.71 -31.18
N ASP A 527 12.39 13.84 -31.68
CA ASP A 527 12.80 12.62 -32.37
C ASP A 527 13.34 12.97 -33.77
N PRO A 528 14.64 12.78 -34.03
CA PRO A 528 15.24 13.15 -35.31
C PRO A 528 14.73 12.31 -36.49
N LEU A 529 14.12 11.13 -36.23
CA LEU A 529 13.60 10.26 -37.27
C LEU A 529 12.22 10.68 -37.74
N THR A 530 11.38 11.19 -36.83
CA THR A 530 9.96 11.42 -37.07
C THR A 530 9.55 12.88 -37.02
N GLY A 531 10.37 13.74 -36.42
CA GLY A 531 10.05 15.13 -36.16
C GLY A 531 9.09 15.32 -34.97
N THR A 532 8.78 14.25 -34.24
CA THR A 532 7.93 14.31 -33.05
C THR A 532 8.57 15.17 -31.96
N VAL A 533 7.79 16.09 -31.40
CA VAL A 533 8.18 16.91 -30.26
C VAL A 533 7.36 16.56 -29.03
N ILE A 534 8.05 16.36 -27.91
CA ILE A 534 7.45 16.15 -26.59
C ILE A 534 8.05 17.19 -25.64
N GLY A 535 7.20 17.93 -24.93
CA GLY A 535 7.59 18.75 -23.80
C GLY A 535 7.79 17.86 -22.57
N ALA A 536 8.92 18.02 -21.89
CA ALA A 536 9.25 17.22 -20.73
C ALA A 536 9.90 18.08 -19.65
N SER A 537 9.78 17.63 -18.41
CA SER A 537 10.45 18.17 -17.24
C SER A 537 11.49 17.18 -16.69
N GLU A 538 11.94 17.41 -15.47
CA GLU A 538 12.79 16.49 -14.71
C GLU A 538 12.21 15.06 -14.58
N SER A 539 10.90 14.93 -14.48
CA SER A 539 10.23 13.62 -14.33
C SER A 539 10.24 12.79 -15.63
N GLY A 540 10.67 13.41 -16.74
CA GLY A 540 10.55 12.85 -18.08
C GLY A 540 9.14 12.92 -18.66
N SER A 541 8.17 13.55 -17.96
CA SER A 541 6.80 13.82 -18.44
C SER A 541 6.54 15.30 -18.71
N GLY A 542 5.44 15.58 -19.39
CA GLY A 542 4.96 16.95 -19.63
C GLY A 542 4.57 17.72 -18.36
N ASP A 543 4.38 17.00 -17.24
CA ASP A 543 4.00 17.53 -15.92
C ASP A 543 2.74 18.41 -15.96
N ALA A 544 1.79 18.05 -16.82
CA ALA A 544 0.55 18.77 -16.99
C ALA A 544 -0.40 18.48 -15.82
N PHE A 545 -0.33 19.32 -14.78
CA PHE A 545 -1.10 19.15 -13.55
C PHE A 545 -2.26 20.15 -13.38
N GLU A 546 -3.30 19.73 -12.68
CA GLU A 546 -4.44 20.58 -12.25
C GLU A 546 -5.17 21.27 -13.42
N PHE A 547 -5.95 20.49 -14.18
CA PHE A 547 -6.67 20.99 -15.35
C PHE A 547 -7.68 22.10 -15.00
N ASN A 548 -7.43 23.34 -15.46
CA ASN A 548 -8.18 24.53 -15.06
C ASN A 548 -8.73 25.36 -16.24
N CYS A 549 -8.93 24.77 -17.41
CA CYS A 549 -9.44 25.49 -18.59
C CYS A 549 -10.97 25.67 -18.54
N ALA A 550 -11.51 26.87 -18.74
CA ALA A 550 -12.94 27.19 -18.60
C ALA A 550 -13.91 26.29 -19.43
N PRO A 551 -13.62 25.91 -20.68
CA PRO A 551 -14.46 24.97 -21.45
C PRO A 551 -14.43 23.55 -20.85
N VAL A 552 -13.26 23.11 -20.40
CA VAL A 552 -13.08 21.84 -19.69
C VAL A 552 -13.68 21.92 -18.28
N ARG A 553 -13.78 23.11 -17.68
CA ARG A 553 -14.39 23.36 -16.36
C ARG A 553 -15.90 23.19 -16.40
N GLY A 554 -16.59 23.60 -17.47
CA GLY A 554 -18.03 23.33 -17.62
C GLY A 554 -18.34 21.83 -17.68
N VAL A 555 -17.55 21.09 -18.47
CA VAL A 555 -17.65 19.62 -18.58
C VAL A 555 -17.17 18.94 -17.29
N ASN A 556 -16.04 19.35 -16.72
CA ASN A 556 -15.49 18.79 -15.48
C ASN A 556 -16.35 19.13 -14.25
N VAL A 557 -17.01 20.29 -14.17
CA VAL A 557 -17.92 20.62 -13.05
C VAL A 557 -19.16 19.74 -13.13
N ALA A 558 -19.75 19.57 -14.32
CA ALA A 558 -20.85 18.61 -14.51
C ALA A 558 -20.40 17.17 -14.19
N MET A 559 -19.22 16.76 -14.69
CA MET A 559 -18.66 15.42 -14.53
C MET A 559 -18.13 15.11 -13.12
N THR A 560 -17.63 16.12 -12.40
CA THR A 560 -17.11 16.04 -11.03
C THR A 560 -18.23 16.14 -10.03
N ALA A 561 -19.22 17.03 -10.21
CA ALA A 561 -20.42 17.06 -9.36
C ALA A 561 -21.13 15.70 -9.38
N MET A 562 -21.23 15.05 -10.54
CA MET A 562 -21.78 13.70 -10.66
C MET A 562 -20.88 12.62 -10.03
N ASN A 563 -19.55 12.69 -10.17
CA ASN A 563 -18.64 11.74 -9.54
C ASN A 563 -18.57 11.90 -8.02
N LEU A 564 -18.61 13.14 -7.50
CA LEU A 564 -18.65 13.43 -6.07
C LEU A 564 -19.98 12.98 -5.47
N PHE A 565 -21.09 13.06 -6.22
CA PHE A 565 -22.38 12.53 -5.80
C PHE A 565 -22.33 11.01 -5.62
N VAL A 566 -21.69 10.28 -6.53
CA VAL A 566 -21.49 8.82 -6.43
C VAL A 566 -20.52 8.46 -5.30
N SER A 567 -19.38 9.15 -5.18
CA SER A 567 -18.40 8.88 -4.11
C SER A 567 -18.92 9.24 -2.73
N ALA A 568 -19.56 10.40 -2.56
CA ALA A 568 -20.16 10.79 -1.28
C ALA A 568 -21.29 9.85 -0.87
N ALA A 569 -22.07 9.32 -1.82
CA ALA A 569 -23.14 8.38 -1.52
C ALA A 569 -22.62 6.98 -1.16
N VAL A 570 -21.46 6.56 -1.68
CA VAL A 570 -20.76 5.33 -1.28
C VAL A 570 -20.09 5.48 0.10
N THR A 571 -19.49 6.63 0.41
CA THR A 571 -18.79 6.85 1.70
C THR A 571 -19.73 7.21 2.85
N PHE A 572 -20.84 7.93 2.59
CA PHE A 572 -21.76 8.43 3.62
C PHE A 572 -23.16 7.78 3.58
N GLY A 573 -23.42 6.83 2.68
CA GLY A 573 -24.69 6.08 2.66
C GLY A 573 -25.00 5.33 3.96
N TRP A 574 -24.00 5.17 4.84
CA TRP A 574 -24.14 4.61 6.19
C TRP A 574 -24.46 5.63 7.30
N LEU A 575 -24.24 6.93 7.08
CA LEU A 575 -24.39 7.98 8.10
C LEU A 575 -25.42 9.02 7.63
N ALA A 576 -26.68 8.78 8.01
CA ALA A 576 -27.81 9.72 7.97
C ALA A 576 -28.00 10.55 6.65
N PRO A 577 -29.01 10.24 5.81
CA PRO A 577 -29.24 10.91 4.52
C PRO A 577 -29.53 12.43 4.61
N GLU A 578 -29.81 12.96 5.80
CA GLU A 578 -30.08 14.39 6.03
C GLU A 578 -28.81 15.26 5.94
N PHE A 579 -27.63 14.69 6.23
CA PHE A 579 -26.34 15.39 6.14
C PHE A 579 -25.88 15.58 4.68
N LEU A 580 -26.27 14.64 3.79
CA LEU A 580 -25.93 14.63 2.37
C LEU A 580 -26.56 15.82 1.63
N LEU A 581 -27.79 16.20 2.01
CA LEU A 581 -28.51 17.32 1.41
C LEU A 581 -27.88 18.67 1.79
N LEU A 582 -27.41 18.80 3.04
CA LEU A 582 -26.87 20.06 3.57
C LEU A 582 -25.50 20.42 2.95
N VAL A 583 -24.61 19.43 2.76
CA VAL A 583 -23.27 19.64 2.19
C VAL A 583 -23.33 19.92 0.69
N VAL A 584 -24.22 19.25 -0.04
CA VAL A 584 -24.41 19.46 -1.48
C VAL A 584 -25.02 20.84 -1.76
N VAL A 585 -26.00 21.28 -0.95
CA VAL A 585 -26.61 22.62 -1.09
C VAL A 585 -25.63 23.73 -0.67
N ALA A 586 -24.86 23.55 0.41
CA ALA A 586 -23.88 24.55 0.85
C ALA A 586 -22.72 24.78 -0.15
N LYS A 587 -22.30 23.74 -0.88
CA LYS A 587 -21.22 23.84 -1.89
C LYS A 587 -21.70 24.34 -3.25
N ALA A 588 -22.95 24.06 -3.62
CA ALA A 588 -23.60 24.68 -4.78
C ALA A 588 -23.84 26.18 -4.58
N LEU A 589 -24.18 26.62 -3.36
CA LEU A 589 -24.42 28.03 -3.05
C LEU A 589 -23.13 28.86 -2.92
N THR A 590 -22.00 28.25 -2.57
CA THR A 590 -20.70 28.96 -2.47
C THR A 590 -19.95 29.03 -3.81
N THR A 591 -20.32 28.22 -4.81
CA THR A 591 -19.76 28.27 -6.17
C THR A 591 -20.56 29.17 -7.13
N HIS A 592 -21.62 29.81 -6.64
CA HIS A 592 -22.35 30.89 -7.31
C HIS A 592 -22.20 32.18 -6.50
N ASN A 593 -20.99 32.75 -6.49
CA ASN A 593 -20.82 34.17 -6.24
C ASN A 593 -20.14 34.79 -7.46
N PRO A 594 -20.87 35.50 -8.33
CA PRO A 594 -20.28 36.24 -9.41
C PRO A 594 -19.71 37.54 -8.83
N ALA A 595 -18.42 37.52 -8.50
CA ALA A 595 -17.59 38.71 -8.33
C ALA A 595 -16.36 38.56 -9.22
#